data_AF-A0A0B2NWR7-F1
#
_entry.id   AF-A0A0B2NWR7-F1
#
_cell.length_a   1.000
_cell.length_b   1.000
_cell.length_c   1.000
_cell.angle_alpha   90.00
_cell.angle_beta   90.00
_cell.angle_gamma   90.00
#
_symmetry.space_group_name_H-M   'P 1'
#
loop_
_entity.id
_entity.type
_entity.pdbx_description
1 polymer ?
#
loop_
_entity_poly.entity_id
_entity_poly.type
_entity_poly.pdbx_seq_one_letter_code
_entity_poly.pdbx_strand_id
1 'polypeptide(L)'
;MSQFPPVIKHSVNRPHSSVTTIVALERALHGIALTRFQNAPLDFGTDDFYIARKSSIESHLQQIRDGMAEEFLIKSWETHIGTTCRGVNWGCHSLDELRADVSCVGGTCLASLCKLLAQDYRS
;
A
#
# COMPACT_ATOMS: atom_id res chain seq x y z
N MET A 1 -14.83 8.80 16.43
CA MET A 1 -13.93 9.59 15.56
C MET A 1 -12.52 9.44 16.11
N SER A 2 -11.77 8.42 15.66
CA SER A 2 -10.38 8.20 16.08
C SER A 2 -9.49 9.19 15.34
N GLN A 3 -9.23 10.33 15.98
CA GLN A 3 -8.38 11.38 15.44
C GLN A 3 -6.94 10.96 15.65
N PHE A 4 -6.30 10.48 14.57
CA PHE A 4 -4.88 10.16 14.59
C PHE A 4 -4.03 11.40 14.90
N PRO A 5 -2.86 11.25 15.56
CA PRO A 5 -2.00 12.37 15.93
C PRO A 5 -1.55 13.21 14.71
N PRO A 6 -1.29 14.52 14.87
CA PRO A 6 -0.88 15.45 13.80
C PRO A 6 0.34 15.00 12.98
N VAL A 7 1.19 14.15 13.55
CA VAL A 7 2.34 13.50 12.88
C VAL A 7 1.92 12.72 11.63
N ILE A 8 0.71 12.15 11.61
CA ILE A 8 0.21 11.37 10.47
C ILE A 8 -0.26 12.29 9.33
N LYS A 9 -0.79 13.48 9.63
CA LYS A 9 -1.27 14.42 8.59
C LYS A 9 -0.16 15.01 7.72
N HIS A 10 1.04 15.19 8.28
CA HIS A 10 2.22 15.59 7.47
C HIS A 10 2.81 14.44 6.65
N SER A 11 2.48 13.18 7.00
CA SER A 11 2.84 11.97 6.23
C SER A 11 1.91 11.69 5.05
N VAL A 12 0.70 12.26 5.04
CA VAL A 12 -0.30 12.08 3.97
C VAL A 12 0.00 12.98 2.76
N ASN A 13 0.63 14.14 2.97
CA ASN A 13 0.90 15.13 1.92
C ASN A 13 2.30 15.04 1.27
N ARG A 14 3.07 13.99 1.60
CA ARG A 14 4.29 13.61 0.89
C ARG A 14 4.27 12.09 0.71
N PRO A 15 4.30 11.56 -0.52
CA PRO A 15 4.00 10.17 -0.82
C PRO A 15 5.17 9.22 -0.49
N HIS A 16 5.75 9.34 0.70
CA HIS A 16 6.90 8.54 1.16
C HIS A 16 6.59 7.72 2.43
N SER A 17 5.35 7.68 2.93
CA SER A 17 5.05 7.07 4.24
C SER A 17 4.41 5.66 4.13
N SER A 18 5.28 4.64 4.26
CA SER A 18 5.04 3.23 4.68
C SER A 18 4.61 2.11 3.70
N VAL A 19 5.36 1.71 2.66
CA VAL A 19 6.16 2.45 1.67
C VAL A 19 5.98 1.67 0.34
N THR A 20 4.94 1.82 -0.49
CA THR A 20 3.95 2.86 -0.71
C THR A 20 2.68 2.15 -1.25
N THR A 21 1.50 2.16 -0.65
CA THR A 21 1.16 1.39 0.57
C THR A 21 0.62 -0.01 0.25
N ILE A 22 1.55 -0.87 -0.16
CA ILE A 22 1.99 -2.11 0.49
C ILE A 22 3.23 -2.61 -0.27
N VAL A 23 3.21 -2.82 -1.58
CA VAL A 23 3.33 -1.81 -2.65
C VAL A 23 2.02 -1.75 -3.47
N ALA A 24 1.29 -0.65 -3.29
CA ALA A 24 -0.08 -0.31 -3.71
C ALA A 24 -1.14 -1.42 -3.52
N LEU A 25 -1.41 -1.75 -2.24
CA LEU A 25 -2.21 -2.88 -1.75
C LEU A 25 -2.09 -4.15 -2.60
N GLU A 26 -0.81 -4.48 -2.79
CA GLU A 26 -0.16 -5.52 -3.58
C GLU A 26 -0.41 -5.47 -5.10
N ARG A 27 -0.32 -4.27 -5.69
CA ARG A 27 -0.85 -3.93 -7.02
C ARG A 27 -2.34 -4.25 -7.15
N ALA A 28 -3.05 -3.86 -6.09
CA ALA A 28 -4.50 -3.88 -5.96
C ALA A 28 -5.12 -5.28 -6.10
N LEU A 29 -4.59 -6.31 -5.42
CA LEU A 29 -5.17 -7.66 -5.34
C LEU A 29 -5.68 -8.21 -6.71
N HIS A 30 -4.89 -7.90 -7.75
CA HIS A 30 -4.80 -8.51 -9.09
C HIS A 30 -5.92 -8.29 -10.11
N GLY A 31 -6.15 -7.04 -10.54
CA GLY A 31 -6.76 -6.76 -11.84
C GLY A 31 -5.76 -6.04 -12.76
N ILE A 32 -4.69 -6.73 -13.15
CA ILE A 32 -3.52 -6.18 -13.87
C ILE A 32 -3.99 -5.30 -15.02
N ALA A 33 -3.51 -4.04 -15.02
CA ALA A 33 -3.54 -3.07 -16.11
C ALA A 33 -4.05 -3.69 -17.42
N LEU A 34 -5.34 -3.45 -17.76
CA LEU A 34 -6.01 -3.98 -18.96
C LEU A 34 -5.19 -3.75 -20.23
N THR A 35 -4.30 -2.76 -20.19
CA THR A 35 -3.32 -2.47 -21.23
C THR A 35 -1.97 -2.09 -20.63
N ARG A 36 -0.89 -2.22 -21.41
CA ARG A 36 0.50 -1.79 -21.11
C ARG A 36 0.65 -0.30 -20.74
N PHE A 37 -0.42 0.48 -20.80
CA PHE A 37 -0.43 1.91 -20.51
C PHE A 37 -1.07 2.24 -19.14
N GLN A 38 -1.65 1.26 -18.46
CA GLN A 38 -2.24 1.46 -17.15
C GLN A 38 -1.24 1.13 -16.03
N ASN A 39 -1.24 1.95 -14.98
CA ASN A 39 -0.38 1.80 -13.80
C ASN A 39 -1.15 1.46 -12.51
N ALA A 40 -2.47 1.30 -12.60
CA ALA A 40 -3.39 0.86 -11.53
C ALA A 40 -4.73 0.39 -12.16
N PRO A 41 -5.58 -0.36 -11.44
CA PRO A 41 -6.96 -0.62 -11.86
C PRO A 41 -7.77 0.65 -12.10
N LEU A 42 -8.78 0.57 -12.96
CA LEU A 42 -9.62 1.74 -13.32
C LEU A 42 -10.46 2.26 -12.15
N ASP A 43 -10.91 1.35 -11.29
CA ASP A 43 -11.63 1.63 -10.05
C ASP A 43 -10.70 2.13 -8.93
N PHE A 44 -9.38 2.12 -9.11
CA PHE A 44 -8.47 2.54 -8.05
C PHE A 44 -8.64 4.04 -7.69
N GLY A 45 -8.98 4.28 -6.42
CA GLY A 45 -9.32 5.60 -5.90
C GLY A 45 -10.77 6.04 -6.15
N THR A 46 -11.67 5.10 -6.45
CA THR A 46 -13.12 5.31 -6.34
C THR A 46 -13.67 4.62 -5.09
N ASP A 47 -14.86 5.03 -4.65
CA ASP A 47 -15.55 4.46 -3.49
C ASP A 47 -15.81 2.95 -3.65
N ASP A 48 -15.92 2.48 -4.90
CA ASP A 48 -16.20 1.08 -5.23
C ASP A 48 -14.99 0.15 -5.06
N PHE A 49 -13.76 0.69 -5.08
CA PHE A 49 -12.53 -0.12 -5.05
C PHE A 49 -12.49 -1.07 -3.85
N TYR A 50 -12.71 -0.52 -2.66
CA TYR A 50 -12.69 -1.29 -1.44
C TYR A 50 -13.90 -2.22 -1.34
N ILE A 51 -15.08 -1.77 -1.76
CA ILE A 51 -16.31 -2.57 -1.69
C ILE A 51 -16.20 -3.81 -2.57
N ALA A 52 -15.73 -3.65 -3.81
CA ALA A 52 -15.60 -4.74 -4.78
C ALA A 52 -14.56 -5.79 -4.35
N ARG A 53 -13.57 -5.41 -3.54
CA ARG A 53 -12.43 -6.28 -3.14
C ARG A 53 -12.35 -6.52 -1.63
N LYS A 54 -13.43 -6.22 -0.89
CA LYS A 54 -13.42 -6.18 0.58
C LYS A 54 -12.87 -7.44 1.23
N SER A 55 -13.31 -8.62 0.77
CA SER A 55 -12.86 -9.90 1.33
C SER A 55 -11.36 -10.11 1.16
N SER A 56 -10.85 -9.92 -0.06
CA SER A 56 -9.42 -10.04 -0.37
C SER A 56 -8.59 -9.01 0.39
N ILE A 57 -9.08 -7.76 0.45
CA ILE A 57 -8.42 -6.68 1.18
C ILE A 57 -8.33 -7.04 2.66
N GLU A 58 -9.43 -7.37 3.33
CA GLU A 58 -9.43 -7.70 4.75
C GLU A 58 -8.56 -8.93 5.07
N SER A 59 -8.56 -9.94 4.21
CA SER A 59 -7.66 -11.10 4.34
C SER A 59 -6.19 -10.70 4.28
N HIS A 60 -5.82 -9.85 3.31
CA HIS A 60 -4.44 -9.39 3.15
C HIS A 60 -4.02 -8.47 4.31
N LEU A 61 -4.92 -7.61 4.78
CA LEU A 61 -4.69 -6.80 5.98
C LEU A 61 -4.46 -7.65 7.22
N GLN A 62 -5.16 -8.78 7.34
CA GLN A 62 -4.94 -9.70 8.47
C GLN A 62 -3.54 -10.31 8.41
N GLN A 63 -3.08 -10.75 7.25
CA GLN A 63 -1.72 -11.29 7.08
C GLN A 63 -0.64 -10.27 7.47
N ILE A 64 -0.82 -8.98 7.14
CA ILE A 64 0.08 -7.91 7.57
C ILE A 64 0.10 -7.78 9.09
N ARG A 65 -1.06 -7.84 9.75
CA ARG A 65 -1.15 -7.81 11.22
C ARG A 65 -0.42 -9.00 11.84
N ASP A 66 -0.47 -10.14 11.18
CA ASP A 66 0.16 -11.39 11.61
C ASP A 66 1.67 -11.45 11.27
N GLY A 67 2.25 -10.38 10.72
CA GLY A 67 3.69 -10.23 10.53
C GLY A 67 4.20 -10.40 9.10
N MET A 68 3.31 -10.60 8.11
CA MET A 68 3.71 -10.82 6.71
C MET A 68 4.15 -9.56 5.95
N ALA A 69 4.15 -8.40 6.60
CA ALA A 69 4.39 -7.11 5.96
C ALA A 69 5.76 -7.02 5.26
N GLU A 70 6.82 -7.51 5.92
CA GLU A 70 8.17 -7.48 5.37
C GLU A 70 8.33 -8.47 4.20
N GLU A 71 7.74 -9.65 4.31
CA GLU A 71 7.76 -10.65 3.23
C GLU A 71 7.05 -10.13 1.97
N PHE A 72 5.89 -9.49 2.13
CA PHE A 72 5.17 -8.87 1.01
C PHE A 72 5.97 -7.74 0.36
N LEU A 73 6.68 -6.95 1.16
CA LEU A 73 7.56 -5.90 0.65
C LEU A 73 8.70 -6.50 -0.18
N ILE A 74 9.44 -7.47 0.34
CA ILE A 74 10.57 -8.11 -0.34
C ILE A 74 10.10 -8.74 -1.65
N LYS A 75 9.05 -9.56 -1.58
CA LYS A 75 8.49 -10.23 -2.75
C LYS A 75 8.05 -9.22 -3.81
N SER A 76 7.36 -8.15 -3.41
CA SER A 76 6.92 -7.12 -4.35
C SER A 76 8.10 -6.36 -4.98
N TRP A 77 9.16 -6.11 -4.22
CA TRP A 77 10.35 -5.44 -4.72
C TRP A 77 11.05 -6.29 -5.79
N GLU A 78 11.34 -7.55 -5.47
CA GLU A 78 12.05 -8.48 -6.36
C GLU A 78 11.29 -8.71 -7.68
N THR A 79 9.96 -8.71 -7.62
CA THR A 79 9.11 -9.00 -8.79
C THR A 79 8.75 -7.78 -9.64
N HIS A 80 8.80 -6.56 -9.08
CA HIS A 80 8.22 -5.38 -9.73
C HIS A 80 9.10 -4.14 -9.78
N ILE A 81 10.33 -4.18 -9.26
CA ILE A 81 11.26 -3.06 -9.38
C ILE A 81 11.31 -2.53 -10.82
N GLY A 82 11.22 -1.21 -10.98
CA GLY A 82 11.27 -0.55 -12.29
C GLY A 82 9.93 -0.52 -13.04
N THR A 83 8.87 -1.15 -12.53
CA THR A 83 7.53 -1.04 -13.12
C THR A 83 6.83 0.25 -12.68
N THR A 84 6.08 0.88 -13.59
CA THR A 84 5.25 2.02 -13.23
C THR A 84 4.03 1.54 -12.44
N CYS A 85 3.93 1.93 -11.17
CA CYS A 85 2.76 1.71 -10.32
C CYS A 85 2.29 3.05 -9.78
N ARG A 86 0.97 3.30 -9.82
CA ARG A 86 0.43 4.51 -9.19
C ARG A 86 0.73 4.45 -7.70
N GLY A 87 1.27 5.55 -7.18
CA GLY A 87 1.59 5.66 -5.76
C GLY A 87 2.80 4.86 -5.33
N VAL A 88 3.75 4.54 -6.22
CA VAL A 88 5.01 3.88 -5.87
C VAL A 88 6.16 4.59 -6.58
N ASN A 89 7.21 4.93 -5.84
CA ASN A 89 8.45 5.44 -6.41
C ASN A 89 9.65 4.59 -5.96
N TRP A 90 10.08 3.69 -6.84
CA TRP A 90 11.20 2.77 -6.56
C TRP A 90 12.55 3.46 -6.37
N GLY A 91 12.71 4.69 -6.88
CA GLY A 91 13.98 5.42 -6.81
C GLY A 91 14.18 6.24 -5.53
N CYS A 92 13.17 6.33 -4.66
CA CYS A 92 13.23 7.16 -3.46
C CYS A 92 13.94 6.49 -2.27
N HIS A 93 13.87 5.17 -2.18
CA HIS A 93 14.36 4.40 -1.03
C HIS A 93 14.94 3.05 -1.48
N SER A 94 15.94 2.57 -0.77
CA SER A 94 16.48 1.22 -0.91
C SER A 94 15.63 0.19 -0.18
N LEU A 95 15.67 -1.07 -0.62
CA LEU A 95 14.93 -2.16 0.03
C LEU A 95 15.23 -2.25 1.54
N ASP A 96 16.49 -2.04 1.95
CA ASP A 96 16.88 -2.12 3.35
C ASP A 96 16.26 -1.01 4.20
N GLU A 97 16.18 0.22 3.68
CA GLU A 97 15.46 1.32 4.33
C GLU A 97 13.97 1.00 4.47
N LEU A 98 13.36 0.43 3.42
CA LEU A 98 11.94 0.06 3.44
C LEU A 98 11.64 -1.04 4.46
N ARG A 99 12.54 -2.02 4.60
CA ARG A 99 12.42 -3.10 5.59
C ARG A 99 12.53 -2.55 7.01
N ALA A 100 13.47 -1.64 7.25
CA ALA A 100 13.60 -0.96 8.53
C ALA A 100 12.32 -0.19 8.89
N ASP A 101 11.75 0.54 7.94
CA ASP A 101 10.50 1.28 8.12
C ASP A 101 9.33 0.36 8.46
N VAL A 102 9.14 -0.73 7.70
CA VAL A 102 8.07 -1.71 7.95
C VAL A 102 8.19 -2.33 9.34
N SER A 103 9.42 -2.66 9.75
CA SER A 103 9.71 -3.20 11.08
C SER A 103 9.38 -2.19 12.19
N CYS A 104 9.75 -0.91 12.00
CA CYS A 104 9.54 0.14 12.98
C CYS A 104 8.07 0.56 13.13
N VAL A 105 7.32 0.61 12.02
CA VAL A 105 5.89 0.98 12.03
C VAL A 105 5.04 -0.16 12.60
N GLY A 106 5.39 -1.40 12.27
CA GLY A 106 4.70 -2.60 12.72
C GLY A 106 3.41 -2.91 11.96
N GLY A 107 3.08 -4.21 11.89
CA GLY A 107 1.99 -4.73 11.06
C GLY A 107 0.61 -4.14 11.34
N THR A 108 0.28 -3.84 12.60
CA THR A 108 -1.05 -3.29 12.96
C THR A 108 -1.25 -1.87 12.45
N CYS A 109 -0.25 -1.00 12.59
CA CYS A 109 -0.29 0.36 12.06
C CYS A 109 -0.31 0.34 10.53
N LEU A 110 0.54 -0.49 9.92
CA LEU A 110 0.57 -0.69 8.47
C LEU A 110 -0.80 -1.13 7.96
N ALA A 111 -1.38 -2.20 8.50
CA ALA A 111 -2.69 -2.69 8.09
C ALA A 111 -3.80 -1.63 8.23
N SER A 112 -3.71 -0.76 9.24
CA SER A 112 -4.66 0.32 9.44
C SER A 112 -4.51 1.41 8.35
N LEU A 113 -3.29 1.81 8.04
CA LEU A 113 -3.04 2.77 6.96
C LEU A 113 -3.45 2.19 5.59
N CYS A 114 -3.07 0.94 5.34
CA CYS A 114 -3.43 0.19 4.14
C CYS A 114 -4.94 0.17 3.92
N LYS A 115 -5.72 -0.05 4.99
CA LYS A 115 -7.17 -0.01 4.93
C LYS A 115 -7.71 1.37 4.57
N LEU A 116 -7.19 2.42 5.21
CA LEU A 116 -7.60 3.79 4.93
C LEU A 116 -7.36 4.16 3.47
N LEU A 117 -6.19 3.81 2.93
CA LEU A 117 -5.85 4.09 1.53
C LEU A 117 -6.65 3.23 0.54
N ALA A 118 -7.03 2.01 0.92
CA ALA A 118 -7.93 1.21 0.09
C ALA A 118 -9.34 1.82 0.08
N GLN A 119 -9.80 2.37 1.19
CA GLN A 119 -11.13 2.99 1.30
C GLN A 119 -11.18 4.37 0.66
N ASP A 120 -10.10 5.14 0.75
CA ASP A 120 -10.08 6.54 0.38
C ASP A 120 -8.67 6.99 -0.06
N TYR A 121 -8.32 6.67 -1.30
CA TYR A 121 -7.00 6.98 -1.87
C TYR A 121 -6.86 8.45 -2.33
N ARG A 122 -7.98 9.17 -2.56
CA ARG A 122 -7.97 10.50 -3.20
C ARG A 122 -7.98 11.69 -2.24
N SER A 123 -8.27 11.47 -0.96
CA SER A 123 -8.40 12.52 0.06
C SER A 123 -7.11 13.25 0.42
#